data_AF-A0A1F3R704-F1
#
_entry.id   AF-A0A1F3R704-F1
#
_cell.length_a   1.000
_cell.length_b   1.000
_cell.length_c   1.000
_cell.angle_alpha   90.00
_cell.angle_beta   90.00
_cell.angle_gamma   90.00
#
_symmetry.space_group_name_H-M   'P 1'
#
loop_
_entity.id
_entity.type
_entity.pdbx_description
1 polymer ?
#
loop_
_entity_poly.entity_id
_entity_poly.type
_entity_poly.pdbx_seq_one_letter_code
_entity_poly.pdbx_strand_id
1 'polypeptide(L)'
;MGEIIPNANISTIFCGGTGAEVEFISTLQKISLAVCGFVFLTAIIFFIRKIVTASKSVSISATWGCGYIAPNHKLQYTANSFVRSYRKLVKPFMMMNKNETEMVGVFPNKVHSITHPYDKMESVLIDTPIKFLKKFMGRFLFLQNGNPQIYILYGVIFIIVAISIPLLIDVIIYLVELFKQI
;
A
#
# COMPACT_ATOMS: atom_id res chain seq x y z
N MET A 1 63.91 -59.00 -20.30
CA MET A 1 63.97 -59.75 -19.04
C MET A 1 63.75 -58.73 -17.92
N GLY A 2 62.67 -58.90 -17.15
CA GLY A 2 62.29 -58.07 -16.00
C GLY A 2 61.80 -56.66 -16.37
N GLU A 3 60.84 -56.03 -15.70
CA GLU A 3 60.01 -56.39 -14.55
C GLU A 3 58.88 -55.35 -14.51
N ILE A 4 57.67 -55.78 -14.15
CA ILE A 4 56.46 -54.96 -14.13
C ILE A 4 56.44 -54.17 -12.82
N ILE A 5 56.49 -52.83 -12.89
CA ILE A 5 56.21 -51.96 -11.74
C ILE A 5 54.74 -51.53 -11.84
N PRO A 6 53.86 -51.89 -10.89
CA PRO A 6 52.47 -51.44 -10.93
C PRO A 6 52.39 -49.94 -10.61
N ASN A 7 51.83 -49.20 -11.56
CA ASN A 7 51.60 -47.77 -11.49
C ASN A 7 50.59 -47.46 -10.37
N ALA A 8 51.00 -46.59 -9.44
CA ALA A 8 50.20 -46.18 -8.31
C ALA A 8 48.89 -45.51 -8.77
N ASN A 9 47.78 -45.93 -8.16
CA ASN A 9 46.44 -45.41 -8.38
C ASN A 9 46.36 -43.89 -8.17
N ILE A 10 45.92 -43.17 -9.20
CA ILE A 10 45.64 -41.72 -9.23
C ILE A 10 44.31 -41.38 -8.51
N SER A 11 43.75 -42.29 -7.72
CA SER A 11 42.43 -42.14 -7.09
C SER A 11 42.44 -41.63 -5.65
N THR A 12 43.57 -41.17 -5.10
CA THR A 12 43.66 -40.76 -3.68
C THR A 12 43.86 -39.26 -3.42
N ILE A 13 43.85 -38.39 -4.43
CA ILE A 13 44.19 -36.95 -4.24
C ILE A 13 42.97 -36.00 -4.17
N PHE A 14 41.74 -36.45 -4.46
CA PHE A 14 40.55 -35.59 -4.45
C PHE A 14 39.42 -36.12 -3.54
N CYS A 15 39.68 -36.26 -2.24
CA CYS A 15 38.61 -36.45 -1.25
C CYS A 15 38.91 -35.60 -0.01
N GLY A 16 38.48 -34.34 -0.09
CA GLY A 16 38.50 -33.37 1.00
C GLY A 16 37.35 -32.38 0.90
N GLY A 17 36.16 -32.86 0.51
CA GLY A 17 34.92 -32.08 0.49
C GLY A 17 33.92 -32.73 1.44
N THR A 18 33.41 -31.96 2.40
CA THR A 18 32.44 -32.44 3.40
C THR A 18 31.18 -32.98 2.71
N GLY A 19 30.55 -34.03 3.26
CA GLY A 19 29.35 -34.65 2.66
C GLY A 19 28.20 -33.66 2.36
N ALA A 20 28.19 -32.50 3.02
CA ALA A 20 27.29 -31.39 2.75
C ALA A 20 27.48 -30.74 1.36
N GLU A 21 28.70 -30.70 0.83
CA GLU A 21 28.99 -30.09 -0.48
C GLU A 21 28.48 -30.96 -1.63
N VAL A 22 28.57 -32.29 -1.49
CA VAL A 22 28.08 -33.24 -2.50
C VAL A 22 26.55 -33.22 -2.58
N GLU A 23 25.86 -33.09 -1.44
CA GLU A 23 24.39 -32.97 -1.43
C GLU A 23 23.91 -31.63 -2.03
N PHE A 24 24.64 -30.54 -1.77
CA PHE A 24 24.32 -29.22 -2.32
C PHE A 24 24.42 -29.17 -3.85
N ILE A 25 25.50 -29.73 -4.42
CA ILE A 25 25.69 -29.81 -5.88
C ILE A 25 24.56 -30.64 -6.53
N SER A 26 24.19 -31.76 -5.91
CA SER A 26 23.11 -32.61 -6.42
C SER A 26 21.74 -31.91 -6.43
N THR A 27 21.49 -31.07 -5.43
CA THR A 27 20.24 -30.31 -5.29
C THR A 27 20.16 -29.20 -6.33
N LEU A 28 21.25 -28.45 -6.54
CA LEU A 28 21.34 -27.44 -7.60
C LEU A 28 21.15 -28.05 -8.99
N GLN A 29 21.69 -29.24 -9.24
CA GLN A 29 21.54 -29.92 -10.53
C GLN A 29 20.08 -30.31 -10.81
N LYS A 30 19.34 -30.80 -9.79
CA LYS A 30 17.91 -31.11 -9.92
C LYS A 30 17.07 -29.88 -10.20
N ILE A 31 17.35 -28.76 -9.50
CA ILE A 31 16.65 -27.48 -9.72
C ILE A 31 16.93 -26.97 -11.14
N SER A 32 18.19 -27.01 -11.57
CA SER A 32 18.58 -26.57 -12.92
C SER A 32 17.89 -27.40 -14.01
N LEU A 33 17.79 -28.73 -13.82
CA LEU A 33 17.06 -29.60 -14.74
C LEU A 33 15.55 -29.28 -14.78
N ALA A 34 14.93 -29.01 -13.63
CA ALA A 34 13.52 -28.63 -13.54
C ALA A 34 13.24 -27.30 -14.24
N VAL A 35 14.11 -26.29 -14.05
CA VAL A 35 14.02 -24.99 -14.72
C VAL A 35 14.20 -25.14 -16.23
N CYS A 36 15.20 -25.90 -16.69
CA CYS A 36 15.39 -26.19 -18.10
C CYS A 36 14.16 -26.88 -18.72
N GLY A 37 13.57 -27.85 -18.01
CA GLY A 37 12.33 -28.50 -18.43
C GLY A 37 11.16 -27.52 -18.56
N PHE A 38 11.01 -26.60 -17.61
CA PHE A 38 9.96 -25.58 -17.63
C PHE A 38 10.16 -24.56 -18.78
N VAL A 39 11.40 -24.10 -18.99
CA VAL A 39 11.74 -23.22 -20.12
C VAL A 39 11.46 -23.92 -21.46
N PHE A 40 11.83 -25.20 -21.58
CA PHE A 40 11.55 -25.97 -22.79
C PHE A 40 10.04 -26.14 -23.03
N LEU A 41 9.27 -26.46 -21.99
CA LEU A 41 7.81 -26.57 -22.08
C LEU A 41 7.14 -25.25 -22.51
N THR A 42 7.55 -24.14 -21.89
CA THR A 42 7.00 -22.81 -22.26
C THR A 42 7.38 -22.41 -23.69
N ALA A 43 8.59 -22.74 -24.14
CA ALA A 43 9.00 -22.54 -25.53
C ALA A 43 8.16 -23.36 -26.51
N ILE A 44 7.88 -24.63 -26.21
CA ILE A 44 6.97 -25.47 -27.01
C ILE A 44 5.58 -24.85 -27.10
N ILE A 45 4.99 -24.46 -25.97
CA ILE A 45 3.66 -23.85 -25.93
C ILE A 45 3.63 -22.56 -26.75
N PHE A 46 4.65 -21.72 -26.64
CA PHE A 46 4.78 -20.50 -27.41
C PHE A 46 4.89 -20.79 -28.92
N PHE A 47 5.67 -21.78 -29.30
CA PHE A 47 5.86 -22.16 -30.70
C PHE A 47 4.57 -22.72 -31.31
N ILE A 48 3.86 -23.59 -30.59
CA ILE A 48 2.52 -24.09 -30.97
C ILE A 48 1.56 -22.91 -31.14
N ARG A 49 1.49 -22.00 -30.16
CA ARG A 49 0.65 -20.80 -30.25
C ARG A 49 1.00 -19.95 -31.47
N LYS A 50 2.29 -19.78 -31.78
CA LYS A 50 2.75 -19.02 -32.94
C LYS A 50 2.29 -19.65 -34.24
N ILE A 51 2.45 -20.97 -34.42
CA ILE A 51 1.98 -21.67 -35.62
C ILE A 51 0.45 -21.57 -35.75
N VAL A 52 -0.28 -21.86 -34.68
CA VAL A 52 -1.75 -21.85 -34.68
C VAL A 52 -2.30 -20.44 -34.94
N THR A 53 -1.67 -19.41 -34.40
CA THR A 53 -2.12 -18.01 -34.55
C THR A 53 -1.67 -17.41 -35.88
N ALA A 54 -0.54 -17.85 -36.46
CA ALA A 54 -0.03 -17.34 -37.74
C ALA A 54 -0.98 -17.61 -38.91
N SER A 55 -1.81 -18.66 -38.82
CA SER A 55 -2.80 -18.99 -39.84
C SER A 55 -4.09 -18.15 -39.76
N LYS A 56 -4.31 -17.38 -38.68
CA LYS A 56 -5.53 -16.61 -38.48
C LYS A 56 -5.30 -15.12 -38.72
N SER A 57 -6.01 -14.56 -39.69
CA SER A 57 -6.20 -13.11 -39.74
C SER A 57 -7.01 -12.69 -38.53
N VAL A 58 -6.48 -11.72 -37.76
CA VAL A 58 -7.23 -11.11 -36.65
C VAL A 58 -8.28 -10.19 -37.25
N SER A 59 -9.44 -10.75 -37.59
CA SER A 59 -10.58 -9.96 -38.02
C SER A 59 -11.21 -9.30 -36.79
N ILE A 60 -11.02 -7.99 -36.64
CA ILE A 60 -11.73 -7.18 -35.65
C ILE A 60 -13.17 -7.06 -36.14
N SER A 61 -14.01 -7.99 -35.71
CA SER A 61 -15.45 -7.94 -35.97
C SER A 61 -16.14 -7.15 -34.87
N ALA A 62 -17.25 -6.49 -35.20
CA ALA A 62 -18.07 -5.82 -34.20
C ALA A 62 -18.53 -6.84 -33.14
N THR A 63 -18.15 -6.62 -31.89
CA THR A 63 -18.56 -7.45 -30.77
C THR A 63 -19.99 -7.07 -30.40
N TRP A 64 -20.94 -7.94 -30.72
CA TRP A 64 -22.37 -7.81 -30.41
C TRP A 64 -22.97 -6.47 -30.84
N GLY A 65 -23.46 -6.42 -32.08
CA GLY A 65 -24.18 -5.26 -32.62
C GLY A 65 -25.57 -5.13 -32.02
N CYS A 66 -25.69 -4.61 -30.78
CA CYS A 66 -26.95 -4.30 -30.10
C CYS A 66 -27.76 -3.17 -30.79
N GLY A 67 -27.85 -3.16 -32.12
CA GLY A 67 -28.55 -2.14 -32.90
C GLY A 67 -27.84 -0.78 -32.97
N TYR A 68 -26.61 -0.67 -32.47
CA TYR A 68 -25.85 0.58 -32.49
C TYR A 68 -24.93 0.64 -33.72
N ILE A 69 -25.16 1.64 -34.57
CA ILE A 69 -24.58 1.76 -35.92
C ILE A 69 -23.07 2.10 -35.86
N ALA A 70 -22.60 2.67 -34.75
CA ALA A 70 -21.21 3.06 -34.52
C ALA A 70 -20.69 2.52 -33.17
N PRO A 71 -20.26 1.24 -33.11
CA PRO A 71 -19.68 0.68 -31.90
C PRO A 71 -18.35 1.38 -31.56
N ASN A 72 -18.19 1.76 -30.29
CA ASN A 72 -16.96 2.34 -29.74
C ASN A 72 -16.51 1.48 -28.55
N HIS A 73 -15.20 1.24 -28.42
CA HIS A 73 -14.59 0.50 -27.31
C HIS A 73 -15.00 1.03 -25.93
N LYS A 74 -15.35 2.32 -25.81
CA LYS A 74 -15.83 2.94 -24.57
C LYS A 74 -17.26 2.54 -24.18
N LEU A 75 -18.05 2.00 -25.10
CA LEU A 75 -19.43 1.56 -24.83
C LEU A 75 -19.48 0.22 -24.11
N GLN A 76 -18.42 -0.58 -24.24
CA GLN A 76 -18.44 -2.01 -23.92
C GLN A 76 -17.93 -2.30 -22.51
N TYR A 77 -18.57 -1.67 -21.51
CA TYR A 77 -18.22 -1.71 -20.08
C TYR A 77 -17.12 -0.74 -19.66
N THR A 78 -17.41 0.04 -18.61
CA THR A 78 -16.42 0.89 -17.93
C THR A 78 -15.73 0.10 -16.83
N ALA A 79 -14.58 0.60 -16.36
CA ALA A 79 -13.87 0.01 -15.22
C ALA A 79 -14.79 -0.15 -13.99
N ASN A 80 -15.71 0.80 -13.77
CA ASN A 80 -16.72 0.75 -12.70
C ASN A 80 -17.69 -0.42 -12.83
N SER A 81 -18.07 -0.82 -14.05
CA SER A 81 -18.94 -1.99 -14.28
C SER A 81 -18.19 -3.30 -14.02
N PHE A 82 -16.92 -3.37 -14.41
CA PHE A 82 -16.08 -4.56 -14.19
C PHE A 82 -15.90 -4.85 -12.69
N VAL A 83 -15.55 -3.83 -11.90
CA VAL A 83 -15.33 -4.01 -10.45
C VAL A 83 -16.63 -4.03 -9.63
N ARG A 84 -17.81 -3.88 -10.27
CA ARG A 84 -19.09 -3.72 -9.56
C ARG A 84 -19.44 -4.90 -8.67
N SER A 85 -19.19 -6.13 -9.12
CA SER A 85 -19.50 -7.34 -8.34
C SER A 85 -18.65 -7.40 -7.08
N TYR A 86 -17.34 -7.17 -7.20
CA TYR A 86 -16.43 -7.09 -6.06
C TYR A 86 -16.79 -5.94 -5.12
N ARG A 87 -17.04 -4.76 -5.67
CA ARG A 87 -17.44 -3.56 -4.91
C ARG A 87 -18.73 -3.76 -4.11
N LYS A 88 -19.69 -4.55 -4.62
CA LYS A 88 -20.92 -4.87 -3.88
C LYS A 88 -20.65 -5.70 -2.62
N LEU A 89 -19.65 -6.58 -2.65
CA LEU A 89 -19.25 -7.39 -1.50
C LEU A 89 -18.63 -6.53 -0.39
N VAL A 90 -17.80 -5.56 -0.78
CA VAL A 90 -17.13 -4.62 0.15
C VAL A 90 -17.90 -3.32 0.39
N LYS A 91 -19.18 -3.25 -0.04
CA LYS A 91 -20.06 -2.09 0.12
C LYS A 91 -20.13 -1.54 1.56
N PRO A 92 -20.19 -2.33 2.65
CA PRO A 92 -20.26 -1.74 4.00
C PRO A 92 -19.00 -0.96 4.41
N PHE A 93 -17.86 -1.23 3.75
CA PHE A 93 -16.58 -0.56 4.01
C PHE A 93 -16.32 0.63 3.09
N MET A 94 -17.12 0.83 2.04
CA MET A 94 -16.97 1.93 1.09
C MET A 94 -18.13 2.93 1.19
N MET A 95 -17.83 4.23 1.19
CA MET A 95 -18.80 5.29 0.99
C MET A 95 -18.89 5.62 -0.51
N MET A 96 -20.05 5.35 -1.10
CA MET A 96 -20.26 5.61 -2.52
C MET A 96 -20.96 6.95 -2.71
N ASN A 97 -20.21 7.97 -3.11
CA ASN A 97 -20.78 9.23 -3.55
C ASN A 97 -21.06 9.11 -5.05
N LYS A 98 -22.33 8.89 -5.37
CA LYS A 98 -22.82 8.79 -6.75
C LYS A 98 -23.60 10.06 -7.07
N ASN A 99 -23.04 10.91 -7.92
CA ASN A 99 -23.76 12.05 -8.47
C ASN A 99 -24.19 11.69 -9.89
N GLU A 100 -25.47 11.39 -10.04
CA GLU A 100 -26.08 11.13 -11.34
C GLU A 100 -27.15 12.16 -11.60
N THR A 101 -27.15 12.71 -12.81
CA THR A 101 -28.26 13.48 -13.31
C THR A 101 -29.36 12.50 -13.75
N GLU A 102 -30.59 12.71 -13.28
CA GLU A 102 -31.72 11.86 -13.67
C GLU A 102 -32.00 12.00 -15.17
N MET A 103 -32.17 10.87 -15.85
CA MET A 103 -32.58 10.84 -17.25
C MET A 103 -34.09 11.06 -17.33
N VAL A 104 -34.51 12.24 -17.79
CA VAL A 104 -35.92 12.56 -18.01
C VAL A 104 -36.23 12.53 -19.50
N GLY A 105 -37.22 11.71 -19.89
CA GLY A 105 -37.70 11.58 -21.27
C GLY A 105 -37.09 10.42 -22.06
N VAL A 106 -37.63 10.18 -23.27
CA VAL A 106 -37.24 9.05 -24.15
C VAL A 106 -35.88 9.29 -24.82
N PHE A 107 -35.55 10.56 -25.11
CA PHE A 107 -34.28 10.98 -25.69
C PHE A 107 -33.67 12.12 -24.84
N PRO A 108 -33.06 11.80 -23.69
CA PRO A 108 -32.48 12.82 -22.83
C PRO A 108 -31.26 13.48 -23.50
N ASN A 109 -31.05 14.75 -23.18
CA ASN A 109 -29.81 15.46 -23.50
C ASN A 109 -28.61 14.81 -22.79
N LYS A 110 -27.38 15.18 -23.16
CA LYS A 110 -26.14 14.61 -22.60
C LYS A 110 -26.19 14.55 -21.06
N VAL A 111 -26.25 13.34 -20.52
CA VAL A 111 -26.27 13.07 -19.08
C VAL A 111 -24.87 12.72 -18.63
N HIS A 112 -24.44 13.33 -17.53
CA HIS A 112 -23.14 13.07 -16.93
C HIS A 112 -23.33 12.31 -15.61
N SER A 113 -22.66 11.16 -15.48
CA SER A 113 -22.58 10.39 -14.24
C SER A 113 -21.13 10.37 -13.77
N ILE A 114 -20.91 10.87 -12.56
CA ILE A 114 -19.61 10.88 -11.91
C ILE A 114 -19.76 10.09 -10.61
N THR A 115 -18.95 9.04 -10.47
CA THR A 115 -18.91 8.23 -9.26
C THR A 115 -17.51 8.30 -8.68
N HIS A 116 -17.39 8.85 -7.48
CA HIS A 116 -16.15 8.83 -6.71
C HIS A 116 -16.28 7.78 -5.60
N PRO A 117 -15.56 6.65 -5.69
CA PRO A 117 -15.49 5.72 -4.58
C PRO A 117 -14.65 6.37 -3.47
N TYR A 118 -15.25 6.61 -2.30
CA TYR A 118 -14.54 7.09 -1.14
C TYR A 118 -14.47 5.98 -0.09
N ASP A 119 -13.32 5.77 0.53
CA ASP A 119 -13.18 4.73 1.55
C ASP A 119 -13.71 5.25 2.89
N LYS A 120 -14.56 4.44 3.54
CA LYS A 120 -15.06 4.77 4.88
C LYS A 120 -13.91 4.78 5.88
N MET A 121 -12.92 3.90 5.72
CA MET A 121 -11.74 3.84 6.57
C MET A 121 -10.93 5.14 6.51
N GLU A 122 -10.70 5.68 5.31
CA GLU A 122 -10.02 6.96 5.13
C GLU A 122 -10.77 8.10 5.83
N SER A 123 -12.10 8.15 5.66
CA SER A 123 -12.94 9.18 6.29
C SER A 123 -12.90 9.15 7.83
N VAL A 124 -12.78 7.96 8.42
CA VAL A 124 -12.80 7.79 9.87
C VAL A 124 -11.40 7.91 10.47
N LEU A 125 -10.39 7.30 9.84
CA LEU A 125 -9.02 7.27 10.36
C LEU A 125 -8.19 8.49 10.01
N ILE A 126 -8.52 9.22 8.94
CA ILE A 126 -7.73 10.36 8.47
C ILE A 126 -8.54 11.65 8.65
N ASP A 127 -9.67 11.78 7.96
CA ASP A 127 -10.42 13.04 7.95
C ASP A 127 -10.94 13.44 9.33
N THR A 128 -11.48 12.49 10.08
CA THR A 128 -12.08 12.76 11.40
C THR A 128 -11.05 13.23 12.44
N PRO A 129 -9.92 12.53 12.66
CA PRO A 129 -8.91 13.03 13.60
C PRO A 129 -8.26 14.32 13.13
N ILE A 130 -8.06 14.52 11.82
CA ILE A 130 -7.55 15.80 11.30
C ILE A 130 -8.53 16.94 11.60
N LYS A 131 -9.84 16.74 11.39
CA LYS A 131 -10.86 17.74 11.72
C LYS A 131 -10.87 18.04 13.22
N PHE A 132 -10.77 17.02 14.06
CA PHE A 132 -10.69 17.19 15.50
C PHE A 132 -9.43 17.95 15.93
N LEU A 133 -8.26 17.55 15.41
CA LEU A 133 -6.99 18.20 15.68
C LEU A 133 -7.01 19.66 15.21
N LYS A 134 -7.53 19.93 14.02
CA LYS A 134 -7.69 21.30 13.50
C LYS A 134 -8.62 22.13 14.38
N LYS A 135 -9.70 21.55 14.90
CA LYS A 135 -10.60 22.23 15.84
C LYS A 135 -9.92 22.48 17.18
N PHE A 136 -9.15 21.52 17.68
CA PHE A 136 -8.39 21.62 18.92
C PHE A 136 -7.29 22.68 18.81
N MET A 137 -6.44 22.60 17.79
CA MET A 137 -5.45 23.63 17.45
C MET A 137 -6.10 24.98 17.17
N GLY A 138 -7.30 24.96 16.57
CA GLY A 138 -8.23 26.06 16.39
C GLY A 138 -8.42 26.91 17.65
N ARG A 139 -8.48 26.26 18.81
CA ARG A 139 -8.65 26.93 20.11
C ARG A 139 -7.39 27.66 20.57
N PHE A 140 -6.20 27.25 20.13
CA PHE A 140 -4.93 27.86 20.49
C PHE A 140 -4.50 28.99 19.55
N LEU A 141 -5.32 29.35 18.55
CA LEU A 141 -5.01 30.49 17.69
C LEU A 141 -4.87 31.80 18.48
N PHE A 142 -5.46 31.92 19.68
CA PHE A 142 -5.27 33.11 20.52
C PHE A 142 -3.80 33.32 20.92
N LEU A 143 -2.99 32.24 21.01
CA LEU A 143 -1.55 32.33 21.30
C LEU A 143 -0.74 32.84 20.10
N GLN A 144 -1.30 32.78 18.89
CA GLN A 144 -0.71 33.31 17.66
C GLN A 144 -1.22 34.72 17.33
N ASN A 145 -1.57 35.51 18.35
CA ASN A 145 -1.91 36.92 18.15
C ASN A 145 -0.68 37.67 17.68
N GLY A 146 -0.69 38.26 16.48
CA GLY A 146 0.46 38.99 15.90
C GLY A 146 0.92 40.26 16.64
N ASN A 147 0.48 40.49 17.89
CA ASN A 147 0.93 41.59 18.72
C ASN A 147 2.11 41.15 19.61
N PRO A 148 3.34 41.67 19.37
CA PRO A 148 4.52 41.31 20.16
C PRO A 148 4.37 41.59 21.66
N GLN A 149 3.58 42.58 22.06
CA GLN A 149 3.37 42.96 23.46
C GLN A 149 2.77 41.82 24.29
N ILE A 150 1.88 41.02 23.70
CA ILE A 150 1.21 39.90 24.37
C ILE A 150 2.21 38.78 24.67
N TYR A 151 3.17 38.53 23.76
CA TYR A 151 4.22 37.52 23.99
C TYR A 151 5.14 37.91 25.15
N ILE A 152 5.51 39.19 25.24
CA ILE A 152 6.30 39.70 26.36
C ILE A 152 5.53 39.52 27.67
N LEU A 153 4.23 39.84 27.68
CA LEU A 153 3.38 39.65 28.86
C LEU A 153 3.32 38.19 29.30
N TYR A 154 3.13 37.24 28.38
CA TYR A 154 3.15 35.81 28.70
C TYR A 154 4.49 35.36 29.28
N GLY A 155 5.61 35.86 28.74
CA GLY A 155 6.94 35.60 29.27
C GLY A 155 7.13 36.11 30.70
N VAL A 156 6.70 37.35 30.99
CA VAL A 156 6.78 37.94 32.34
C VAL A 156 5.92 37.16 33.34
N ILE A 157 4.68 36.81 32.98
CA ILE A 157 3.80 36.00 33.81
C ILE A 157 4.44 34.64 34.11
N PHE A 158 5.02 33.99 33.09
CA PHE A 158 5.70 32.71 33.25
C PHE A 158 6.86 32.79 34.26
N ILE A 159 7.71 33.83 34.17
CA ILE A 159 8.84 34.02 35.11
C ILE A 159 8.32 34.25 36.53
N ILE A 160 7.29 35.09 36.71
CA ILE A 160 6.69 35.34 38.04
C ILE A 160 6.17 34.04 38.63
N VAL A 161 5.42 33.26 37.86
CA VAL A 161 4.87 31.97 38.31
C VAL A 161 5.98 30.98 38.65
N ALA A 162 7.01 30.88 37.81
CA ALA A 162 8.15 29.98 38.02
C ALA A 162 8.93 30.28 39.31
N ILE A 163 9.04 31.54 39.70
CA ILE A 163 9.71 31.96 40.95
C ILE A 163 8.75 31.87 42.15
N SER A 164 7.49 32.28 41.97
CA SER A 164 6.52 32.37 43.07
C SER A 164 6.04 31.01 43.55
N ILE A 165 5.89 30.01 42.66
CA ILE A 165 5.46 28.65 43.03
C ILE A 165 6.38 28.00 44.05
N PRO A 166 7.71 27.85 43.81
CA PRO A 166 8.59 27.21 44.78
C PRO A 166 8.64 27.97 46.11
N LEU A 167 8.68 29.31 46.06
CA LEU A 167 8.70 30.14 47.26
C LEU A 167 7.41 29.96 48.11
N LEU A 168 6.24 29.88 47.46
CA LEU A 168 4.99 29.58 48.14
C LEU A 168 4.98 28.17 48.75
N ILE A 169 5.53 27.18 48.04
CA ILE A 169 5.65 25.80 48.56
C ILE A 169 6.52 25.79 49.81
N ASP A 170 7.67 26.45 49.79
CA ASP A 170 8.60 26.51 50.93
C ASP A 170 7.95 27.18 52.14
N VAL A 171 7.23 28.29 51.94
CA VAL A 171 6.48 28.98 53.01
C VAL A 171 5.39 28.08 53.60
N ILE A 172 4.65 27.35 52.75
CA ILE A 172 3.60 26.44 53.21
C ILE A 172 4.21 25.31 54.04
N ILE A 173 5.32 24.72 53.61
CA ILE A 173 6.02 23.66 54.35
C ILE A 173 6.48 24.18 55.72
N TYR A 174 7.12 25.35 55.75
CA TYR A 174 7.55 25.99 57.00
C TYR A 174 6.40 26.22 57.98
N LEU A 175 5.24 26.73 57.50
CA LEU A 175 4.06 26.92 58.34
C LEU A 175 3.53 25.60 58.89
N VAL A 176 3.47 24.55 58.06
CA VAL A 176 3.03 23.22 58.50
C VAL A 176 3.96 22.64 59.57
N GLU A 177 5.27 22.82 59.44
CA GLU A 177 6.25 22.39 60.43
C GLU A 177 6.11 23.17 61.76
N LEU A 178 5.91 24.48 61.68
CA LEU A 178 5.67 25.32 62.86
C LEU A 178 4.41 24.87 63.63
N PHE A 179 3.32 24.57 62.93
CA PHE A 179 2.10 24.05 63.55
C PHE A 179 2.24 22.65 64.13
N LYS A 180 3.19 21.84 63.66
CA LYS A 180 3.49 20.52 64.26
C LYS A 180 4.30 20.62 65.55
N GLN A 181 5.01 21.73 65.76
CA GLN A 181 5.93 21.92 66.88
C GLN A 181 5.25 22.59 68.10
N ILE A 182 4.17 23.33 67.87
CA ILE A 182 3.24 23.86 68.88
C ILE A 182 2.23 22.78 69.28
#